data_AF-A0A2Z7BGE3-F1
#
_entry.id   AF-A0A2Z7BGE3-F1
#
_cell.length_a   1.000
_cell.length_b   1.000
_cell.length_c   1.000
_cell.angle_alpha   90.00
_cell.angle_beta   90.00
_cell.angle_gamma   90.00
#
_symmetry.space_group_name_H-M   'P 1'
#
loop_
_entity.id
_entity.type
_entity.pdbx_description
1 polymer ?
#
loop_
_entity_poly.entity_id
_entity_poly.type
_entity_poly.pdbx_seq_one_letter_code
_entity_poly.pdbx_strand_id
1 'polypeptide(L)'
;MDYGRLGPAEPKGSSAPSVDSEPNLRPRKSKLKLVLILAATLMVASAVCAVLVVTIRNTATAAKLHRRRPSQAMSRTCGKTLYPSLCLDSLIDFPGALAASEKDLVHISVNMTLQRVDRALYHASEFTNLPMGSHERSAYEACLELLDESVDLLTRSLLSVVPGGGDDATVTTTQDILTWISASLTYHETCNEGFEELTGDVKNQMSDRLQDLSELVSNSLAIYNANGVSDDFSEIPIQNRRRRLLGSVEKHGHFPAWLSRKDRMLLDLPVTALSVDIIVSKDGNGTHKTIAEAIKKVPDHSTRRTIIYVKAGKYEEDNLKVGRKKTNVMFIGDGKGKTIISGGRNIFDKITTFHTASFAATGSGFIARDISFENWAGPSKHQAVALRIGADHAVIFRCNIIGFQDTLYVHSQRQFYRECDIYGTVDFIFGNAAAVIQSCTIHARKPMALQKNTITAQNRKDPNQNTGISIHACKLVAEPDLERVKGAYPTYLGRPWKMYSRTVYMLSDMGDHIHPRGWLEWNATFALDTLYYGEYMNFGPGSTLGQRVKWPGYRVIKSTEEAGRFTVAQFISGSSWLPSTGVAFVSGLSS
;
A
#
# COMPACT_ATOMS: atom_id res chain seq x y z
N MET A 1 50.45 -30.92 9.45
CA MET A 1 51.51 -31.71 8.79
C MET A 1 52.68 -30.78 8.58
N ASP A 2 53.90 -31.24 8.85
CA ASP A 2 55.14 -30.47 8.78
C ASP A 2 56.06 -31.09 7.69
N TYR A 3 57.31 -30.61 7.61
CA TYR A 3 58.45 -31.09 6.81
C TYR A 3 58.68 -30.44 5.44
N GLY A 4 59.36 -29.30 5.49
CA GLY A 4 60.62 -29.16 4.73
C GLY A 4 61.79 -29.64 5.60
N ARG A 5 62.82 -30.30 5.03
CA ARG A 5 63.96 -30.82 5.82
C ARG A 5 65.24 -31.02 4.98
N LEU A 6 66.39 -31.01 5.68
CA LEU A 6 67.78 -31.24 5.21
C LEU A 6 68.37 -30.04 4.42
N GLY A 7 69.67 -29.68 4.57
CA GLY A 7 70.75 -30.25 5.40
C GLY A 7 71.85 -29.22 5.76
N PRO A 8 72.89 -29.56 6.56
CA PRO A 8 73.66 -28.58 7.35
C PRO A 8 75.20 -28.51 7.13
N ALA A 9 75.80 -27.41 7.65
CA ALA A 9 77.23 -27.22 8.06
C ALA A 9 78.32 -27.27 6.94
N GLU A 10 79.50 -26.64 7.04
CA GLU A 10 80.34 -26.18 8.18
C GLU A 10 81.06 -24.80 7.95
N PRO A 11 81.82 -24.24 8.94
CA PRO A 11 82.45 -22.91 8.88
C PRO A 11 84.00 -22.85 9.02
N LYS A 12 84.64 -21.74 8.57
CA LYS A 12 85.78 -21.00 9.20
C LYS A 12 86.47 -20.01 8.23
N GLY A 13 87.06 -18.92 8.75
CA GLY A 13 88.01 -18.06 7.99
C GLY A 13 88.20 -16.64 8.55
N SER A 14 89.39 -16.33 9.08
CA SER A 14 89.91 -14.96 9.35
C SER A 14 91.04 -14.68 8.31
N SER A 15 91.65 -13.50 8.10
CA SER A 15 91.84 -12.27 8.89
C SER A 15 92.21 -11.06 7.99
N ALA A 16 92.38 -9.85 8.56
CA ALA A 16 92.85 -8.62 7.87
C ALA A 16 94.38 -8.59 7.62
N PRO A 17 94.96 -7.61 6.86
CA PRO A 17 95.31 -6.28 7.44
C PRO A 17 95.37 -5.04 6.48
N SER A 18 95.57 -3.84 7.07
CA SER A 18 96.26 -2.60 6.58
C SER A 18 96.07 -2.10 5.12
N VAL A 19 95.52 -0.90 4.86
CA VAL A 19 96.16 0.45 4.91
C VAL A 19 97.26 0.62 3.84
N ASP A 20 97.31 1.65 2.97
CA ASP A 20 96.64 2.99 2.91
C ASP A 20 96.02 3.24 1.48
N SER A 21 95.67 4.41 0.89
CA SER A 21 95.84 5.86 1.16
C SER A 21 94.76 6.73 0.45
N GLU A 22 94.87 8.07 0.48
CA GLU A 22 93.92 9.05 -0.11
C GLU A 22 94.55 9.97 -1.19
N PRO A 23 93.76 10.62 -2.07
CA PRO A 23 93.55 12.06 -1.85
C PRO A 23 92.13 12.61 -2.13
N ASN A 24 91.67 13.38 -1.15
CA ASN A 24 90.60 14.39 -1.13
C ASN A 24 89.99 14.88 -2.46
N LEU A 25 88.66 14.89 -2.51
CA LEU A 25 87.88 15.97 -3.14
C LEU A 25 86.81 16.49 -2.16
N ARG A 26 86.94 17.77 -1.76
CA ARG A 26 86.14 18.43 -0.71
C ARG A 26 85.40 19.68 -1.27
N PRO A 27 84.41 20.25 -0.56
CA PRO A 27 83.02 20.21 -1.05
C PRO A 27 82.40 21.59 -1.33
N ARG A 28 81.14 21.62 -1.80
CA ARG A 28 80.36 22.87 -1.98
C ARG A 28 79.12 22.97 -1.07
N LYS A 29 79.35 22.92 0.25
CA LYS A 29 78.32 22.86 1.32
C LYS A 29 77.33 24.06 1.41
N SER A 30 77.53 25.16 0.67
CA SER A 30 76.64 26.33 0.76
C SER A 30 75.30 26.17 0.01
N LYS A 31 75.30 25.58 -1.19
CA LYS A 31 74.07 25.43 -2.00
C LYS A 31 73.01 24.57 -1.31
N LEU A 32 73.42 23.51 -0.60
CA LEU A 32 72.50 22.61 0.11
C LEU A 32 71.72 23.34 1.23
N LYS A 33 72.37 24.24 1.97
CA LYS A 33 71.69 25.05 3.01
C LYS A 33 70.63 25.98 2.41
N LEU A 34 70.93 26.61 1.27
CA LEU A 34 69.97 27.49 0.59
C LEU A 34 68.73 26.72 0.13
N VAL A 35 68.91 25.53 -0.46
CA VAL A 35 67.81 24.67 -0.91
C VAL A 35 66.95 24.18 0.27
N LEU A 36 67.57 23.79 1.39
CA LEU A 36 66.83 23.37 2.59
C LEU A 36 66.00 24.52 3.20
N ILE A 37 66.53 25.75 3.22
CA ILE A 37 65.78 26.93 3.69
C ILE A 37 64.62 27.24 2.73
N LEU A 38 64.84 27.18 1.42
CA LEU A 38 63.79 27.43 0.42
C LEU A 38 62.67 26.36 0.46
N ALA A 39 63.03 25.10 0.69
CA ALA A 39 62.06 24.02 0.88
C ALA A 39 61.26 24.21 2.17
N ALA A 40 61.90 24.63 3.27
CA ALA A 40 61.21 24.91 4.53
C ALA A 40 60.23 26.10 4.41
N THR A 41 60.60 27.18 3.73
CA THR A 41 59.67 28.32 3.52
C THR A 41 58.52 27.96 2.58
N LEU A 42 58.75 27.14 1.55
CA LEU A 42 57.68 26.62 0.69
C LEU A 42 56.71 25.68 1.43
N MET A 43 57.22 24.84 2.34
CA MET A 43 56.40 23.97 3.20
C MET A 43 55.55 24.78 4.19
N VAL A 44 56.11 25.82 4.81
CA VAL A 44 55.34 26.72 5.69
C VAL A 44 54.32 27.52 4.89
N ALA A 45 54.68 28.03 3.70
CA ALA A 45 53.76 28.75 2.83
C ALA A 45 52.59 27.85 2.36
N SER A 46 52.84 26.60 1.98
CA SER A 46 51.77 25.68 1.58
C SER A 46 50.86 25.30 2.76
N ALA A 47 51.41 25.12 3.96
CA ALA A 47 50.63 24.90 5.17
C ALA A 47 49.76 26.12 5.54
N VAL A 48 50.30 27.34 5.47
CA VAL A 48 49.54 28.58 5.71
C VAL A 48 48.46 28.78 4.64
N CYS A 49 48.76 28.52 3.36
CA CYS A 49 47.76 28.54 2.29
C CYS A 49 46.69 27.45 2.47
N ALA A 50 47.04 26.25 2.93
CA ALA A 50 46.07 25.19 3.22
C ALA A 50 45.15 25.59 4.39
N VAL A 51 45.71 26.15 5.47
CA VAL A 51 44.92 26.67 6.60
C VAL A 51 44.03 27.83 6.15
N LEU A 52 44.51 28.76 5.31
CA LEU A 52 43.70 29.83 4.73
C LEU A 52 42.59 29.30 3.82
N VAL A 53 42.86 28.31 2.97
CA VAL A 53 41.83 27.69 2.11
C VAL A 53 40.81 26.91 2.94
N VAL A 54 41.22 26.26 4.03
CA VAL A 54 40.31 25.57 4.97
C VAL A 54 39.47 26.58 5.76
N THR A 55 40.05 27.66 6.28
CA THR A 55 39.29 28.68 7.01
C THR A 55 38.37 29.49 6.09
N ILE A 56 38.80 29.83 4.86
CA ILE A 56 37.95 30.46 3.84
C ILE A 56 36.85 29.51 3.37
N ARG A 57 37.11 28.20 3.22
CA ARG A 57 36.04 27.22 2.97
C ARG A 57 35.05 27.14 4.13
N ASN A 58 35.54 27.11 5.38
CA ASN A 58 34.69 27.02 6.56
C ASN A 58 33.89 28.31 6.82
N THR A 59 34.41 29.50 6.50
CA THR A 59 33.61 30.73 6.53
C THR A 59 32.67 30.83 5.34
N ALA A 60 33.02 30.32 4.15
CA ALA A 60 32.12 30.27 3.00
C ALA A 60 30.98 29.24 3.16
N THR A 61 31.18 28.13 3.87
CA THR A 61 30.09 27.21 4.25
C THR A 61 29.23 27.80 5.37
N ALA A 62 29.83 28.40 6.40
CA ALA A 62 29.09 29.11 7.44
C ALA A 62 28.23 30.26 6.88
N ALA A 63 28.77 31.05 5.94
CA ALA A 63 28.08 32.18 5.31
C ALA A 63 26.91 31.78 4.39
N LYS A 64 26.72 30.49 4.08
CA LYS A 64 25.53 30.00 3.37
C LYS A 64 24.40 29.53 4.26
N LEU A 65 24.62 29.34 5.57
CA LEU A 65 23.57 28.89 6.49
C LEU A 65 22.73 30.05 7.07
N HIS A 66 22.22 30.92 6.20
CA HIS A 66 21.02 31.69 6.52
C HIS A 66 19.83 30.71 6.61
N ARG A 67 19.68 30.08 7.78
CA ARG A 67 18.57 29.21 8.12
C ARG A 67 17.29 30.02 8.00
N ARG A 68 16.59 29.85 6.87
CA ARG A 68 15.32 30.50 6.58
C ARG A 68 14.36 30.23 7.75
N ARG A 69 13.47 31.18 8.04
CA ARG A 69 12.43 30.99 9.05
C ARG A 69 11.13 30.57 8.36
N PRO A 70 10.44 29.51 8.80
CA PRO A 70 9.13 29.16 8.27
C PRO A 70 8.14 30.32 8.35
N SER A 71 7.24 30.43 7.38
CA SER A 71 6.13 31.39 7.45
C SER A 71 5.11 30.97 8.52
N GLN A 72 4.26 31.90 8.98
CA GLN A 72 3.20 31.54 9.92
C GLN A 72 2.20 30.53 9.31
N ALA A 73 1.97 30.61 7.98
CA ALA A 73 1.16 29.63 7.26
C ALA A 73 1.80 28.24 7.29
N MET A 74 3.11 28.12 6.99
CA MET A 74 3.83 26.84 7.09
C MET A 74 3.73 26.23 8.49
N SER A 75 3.98 27.03 9.54
CA SER A 75 3.89 26.57 10.93
C SER A 75 2.50 26.08 11.33
N ARG A 76 1.43 26.72 10.83
CA ARG A 76 0.05 26.26 11.05
C ARG A 76 -0.29 25.02 10.24
N THR A 77 0.16 24.95 8.99
CA THR A 77 -0.12 23.84 8.07
C THR A 77 0.59 22.56 8.54
N CYS A 78 1.90 22.63 8.82
CA CYS A 78 2.66 21.50 9.37
C CYS A 78 2.24 21.13 10.79
N GLY A 79 1.75 22.08 11.59
CA GLY A 79 1.20 21.80 12.92
C GLY A 79 -0.04 20.91 12.95
N LYS A 80 -0.59 20.53 11.78
CA LYS A 80 -1.72 19.58 11.62
C LYS A 80 -1.27 18.18 11.20
N THR A 81 0.03 17.94 10.94
CA THR A 81 0.52 16.66 10.39
C THR A 81 1.19 15.77 11.44
N LEU A 82 1.39 14.48 11.12
CA LEU A 82 2.10 13.54 11.99
C LEU A 82 3.61 13.84 12.08
N TYR A 83 4.20 14.41 11.02
CA TYR A 83 5.65 14.62 10.89
C TYR A 83 5.98 16.11 10.69
N PRO A 84 5.70 16.97 11.68
CA PRO A 84 5.73 18.43 11.54
C PRO A 84 7.13 19.00 11.26
N SER A 85 8.19 18.37 11.78
CA SER A 85 9.58 18.74 11.49
C SER A 85 9.93 18.53 10.02
N LEU A 86 9.77 17.29 9.54
CA LEU A 86 9.97 16.92 8.13
C LEU A 86 9.13 17.78 7.18
N CYS A 87 7.89 18.09 7.56
CA CYS A 87 7.01 19.00 6.81
C CYS A 87 7.62 20.40 6.68
N LEU A 88 8.11 20.99 7.77
CA LEU A 88 8.71 22.32 7.77
C LEU A 88 10.04 22.35 7.00
N ASP A 89 10.92 21.39 7.27
CA ASP A 89 12.24 21.31 6.63
C ASP A 89 12.13 20.99 5.13
N SER A 90 11.11 20.23 4.69
CA SER A 90 10.87 19.98 3.26
C SER A 90 10.23 21.17 2.55
N LEU A 91 9.26 21.85 3.17
CA LEU A 91 8.59 23.01 2.56
C LEU A 91 9.49 24.25 2.49
N ILE A 92 10.43 24.45 3.42
CA ILE A 92 11.21 25.70 3.50
C ILE A 92 12.22 25.88 2.35
N ASP A 93 12.68 24.77 1.79
CA ASP A 93 13.55 24.73 0.62
C ASP A 93 12.76 24.70 -0.70
N PHE A 94 11.44 24.47 -0.66
CA PHE A 94 10.62 24.42 -1.86
C PHE A 94 10.33 25.84 -2.42
N PRO A 95 10.52 26.09 -3.74
CA PRO A 95 10.26 27.39 -4.35
C PRO A 95 8.84 27.91 -4.11
N GLY A 96 8.72 29.18 -3.68
CA GLY A 96 7.44 29.86 -3.43
C GLY A 96 6.80 29.60 -2.06
N ALA A 97 7.12 28.52 -1.37
CA ALA A 97 6.46 28.11 -0.12
C ALA A 97 6.51 29.15 1.02
N LEU A 98 7.57 29.95 1.09
CA LEU A 98 7.71 31.03 2.09
C LEU A 98 6.65 32.13 1.96
N ALA A 99 6.09 32.34 0.76
CA ALA A 99 5.09 33.36 0.46
C ALA A 99 3.67 32.77 0.24
N ALA A 100 3.53 31.44 0.32
CA ALA A 100 2.30 30.70 0.07
C ALA A 100 1.27 30.87 1.20
N SER A 101 -0.02 30.90 0.87
CA SER A 101 -1.11 30.79 1.84
C SER A 101 -1.32 29.34 2.30
N GLU A 102 -2.12 29.13 3.35
CA GLU A 102 -2.47 27.77 3.83
C GLU A 102 -3.13 26.91 2.74
N LYS A 103 -3.79 27.53 1.73
CA LYS A 103 -4.35 26.84 0.55
C LYS A 103 -3.29 26.48 -0.49
N ASP A 104 -2.40 27.41 -0.83
CA ASP A 104 -1.34 27.17 -1.83
C ASP A 104 -0.34 26.11 -1.35
N LEU A 105 -0.12 26.05 -0.02
CA LEU A 105 0.66 25.00 0.63
C LEU A 105 0.09 23.59 0.40
N VAL A 106 -1.21 23.44 0.11
CA VAL A 106 -1.78 22.14 -0.29
C VAL A 106 -1.19 21.67 -1.62
N HIS A 107 -1.32 22.48 -2.67
CA HIS A 107 -0.75 22.22 -4.00
C HIS A 107 0.78 22.02 -3.94
N ILE A 108 1.47 22.87 -3.18
CA ILE A 108 2.92 22.77 -2.97
C ILE A 108 3.30 21.45 -2.28
N SER A 109 2.57 21.02 -1.25
CA SER A 109 2.89 19.78 -0.52
C SER A 109 2.75 18.53 -1.40
N VAL A 110 1.73 18.47 -2.25
CA VAL A 110 1.53 17.36 -3.21
C VAL A 110 2.61 17.39 -4.30
N ASN A 111 2.96 18.57 -4.85
CA ASN A 111 4.01 18.72 -5.86
C ASN A 111 5.40 18.32 -5.32
N MET A 112 5.74 18.80 -4.12
CA MET A 112 6.97 18.45 -3.41
C MET A 112 7.08 16.94 -3.16
N THR A 113 5.99 16.31 -2.71
CA THR A 113 5.94 14.87 -2.46
C THR A 113 6.06 14.08 -3.76
N LEU A 114 5.35 14.48 -4.82
CA LEU A 114 5.47 13.90 -6.16
C LEU A 114 6.93 13.91 -6.67
N GLN A 115 7.61 15.06 -6.60
CA GLN A 115 9.01 15.19 -7.01
C GLN A 115 10.00 14.34 -6.19
N ARG A 116 9.65 13.99 -4.95
CA ARG A 116 10.45 13.10 -4.09
C ARG A 116 10.21 11.63 -4.44
N VAL A 117 8.95 11.24 -4.65
CA VAL A 117 8.56 9.87 -5.03
C VAL A 117 9.05 9.53 -6.46
N ASP A 118 8.91 10.45 -7.41
CA ASP A 118 9.42 10.31 -8.78
C ASP A 118 10.94 10.12 -8.83
N ARG A 119 11.69 10.92 -8.07
CA ARG A 119 13.15 10.76 -7.92
C ARG A 119 13.53 9.42 -7.27
N ALA A 120 12.75 8.95 -6.29
CA ALA A 120 12.98 7.66 -5.66
C ALA A 120 12.70 6.50 -6.63
N LEU A 121 11.64 6.58 -7.44
CA LEU A 121 11.36 5.63 -8.52
C LEU A 121 12.49 5.60 -9.55
N TYR A 122 12.96 6.77 -10.00
CA TYR A 122 14.09 6.89 -10.92
C TYR A 122 15.33 6.14 -10.38
N HIS A 123 15.79 6.49 -9.17
CA HIS A 123 16.97 5.86 -8.59
C HIS A 123 16.78 4.39 -8.20
N ALA A 124 15.57 3.99 -7.80
CA ALA A 124 15.28 2.58 -7.56
C ALA A 124 15.45 1.76 -8.86
N SER A 125 15.04 2.29 -10.01
CA SER A 125 15.15 1.59 -11.30
C SER A 125 16.60 1.34 -11.78
N GLU A 126 17.57 2.09 -11.26
CA GLU A 126 19.00 1.94 -11.58
C GLU A 126 19.58 0.59 -11.07
N PHE A 127 18.92 -0.07 -10.11
CA PHE A 127 19.37 -1.33 -9.51
C PHE A 127 19.01 -2.60 -10.31
N THR A 128 18.42 -2.47 -11.50
CA THR A 128 17.96 -3.60 -12.34
C THR A 128 19.02 -4.66 -12.67
N ASN A 129 20.32 -4.30 -12.61
CA ASN A 129 21.44 -5.20 -12.89
C ASN A 129 22.04 -5.88 -11.65
N LEU A 130 21.52 -5.65 -10.43
CA LEU A 130 22.05 -6.30 -9.23
C LEU A 130 21.66 -7.80 -9.15
N PRO A 131 22.58 -8.68 -8.72
CA PRO A 131 22.29 -10.11 -8.58
C PRO A 131 21.37 -10.36 -7.37
N MET A 132 20.07 -10.42 -7.63
CA MET A 132 19.03 -10.71 -6.64
C MET A 132 18.61 -12.18 -6.64
N GLY A 133 18.39 -12.75 -5.45
CA GLY A 133 17.60 -13.96 -5.24
C GLY A 133 16.10 -13.74 -5.44
N SER A 134 15.31 -14.80 -5.27
CA SER A 134 13.85 -14.76 -5.53
C SER A 134 13.12 -13.74 -4.66
N HIS A 135 13.40 -13.72 -3.34
CA HIS A 135 12.67 -12.85 -2.42
C HIS A 135 13.03 -11.37 -2.62
N GLU A 136 14.32 -11.08 -2.80
CA GLU A 136 14.83 -9.73 -3.08
C GLU A 136 14.27 -9.17 -4.40
N ARG A 137 14.27 -10.00 -5.47
CA ARG A 137 13.66 -9.62 -6.75
C ARG A 137 12.15 -9.39 -6.62
N SER A 138 11.45 -10.26 -5.89
CA SER A 138 10.01 -10.13 -5.66
C SER A 138 9.63 -8.88 -4.84
N ALA A 139 10.49 -8.46 -3.90
CA ALA A 139 10.33 -7.22 -3.15
C ALA A 139 10.64 -5.98 -4.01
N TYR A 140 11.73 -6.04 -4.77
CA TYR A 140 12.17 -5.00 -5.69
C TYR A 140 11.16 -4.72 -6.80
N GLU A 141 10.70 -5.76 -7.51
CA GLU A 141 9.68 -5.65 -8.56
C GLU A 141 8.34 -5.14 -8.02
N ALA A 142 7.93 -5.59 -6.82
CA ALA A 142 6.74 -5.07 -6.15
C ALA A 142 6.89 -3.59 -5.81
N CYS A 143 8.04 -3.18 -5.28
CA CYS A 143 8.28 -1.78 -4.93
C CYS A 143 8.30 -0.87 -6.16
N LEU A 144 8.93 -1.28 -7.28
CA LEU A 144 8.90 -0.49 -8.52
C LEU A 144 7.47 -0.33 -9.07
N GLU A 145 6.65 -1.39 -9.04
CA GLU A 145 5.22 -1.32 -9.37
C GLU A 145 4.48 -0.31 -8.48
N LEU A 146 4.71 -0.40 -7.16
CA LEU A 146 4.03 0.43 -6.17
C LEU A 146 4.47 1.90 -6.22
N LEU A 147 5.74 2.18 -6.53
CA LEU A 147 6.25 3.53 -6.76
C LEU A 147 5.67 4.15 -8.05
N ASP A 148 5.62 3.41 -9.17
CA ASP A 148 5.00 3.89 -10.42
C ASP A 148 3.48 4.13 -10.28
N GLU A 149 2.75 3.27 -9.56
CA GLU A 149 1.36 3.56 -9.22
C GLU A 149 1.24 4.75 -8.23
N SER A 150 2.21 5.00 -7.35
CA SER A 150 2.21 6.16 -6.44
C SER A 150 2.44 7.48 -7.19
N VAL A 151 3.35 7.51 -8.17
CA VAL A 151 3.59 8.68 -9.06
C VAL A 151 2.33 9.04 -9.85
N ASP A 152 1.62 8.05 -10.41
CA ASP A 152 0.36 8.25 -11.15
C ASP A 152 -0.71 8.94 -10.27
N LEU A 153 -0.93 8.41 -9.07
CA LEU A 153 -1.93 8.92 -8.13
C LEU A 153 -1.57 10.30 -7.57
N LEU A 154 -0.31 10.56 -7.26
CA LEU A 154 0.17 11.87 -6.83
C LEU A 154 0.08 12.92 -7.96
N THR A 155 0.34 12.52 -9.21
CA THR A 155 0.19 13.39 -10.39
C THR A 155 -1.29 13.75 -10.61
N ARG A 156 -2.19 12.77 -10.55
CA ARG A 156 -3.65 12.99 -10.71
C ARG A 156 -4.22 13.82 -9.55
N SER A 157 -3.70 13.62 -8.34
CA SER A 157 -3.99 14.47 -7.19
C SER A 157 -3.54 15.92 -7.44
N LEU A 158 -2.29 16.14 -7.87
CA LEU A 158 -1.75 17.48 -8.12
C LEU A 158 -2.57 18.27 -9.16
N LEU A 159 -2.89 17.63 -10.29
CA LEU A 159 -3.72 18.22 -11.36
C LEU A 159 -5.13 18.58 -10.89
N SER A 160 -5.63 17.93 -9.84
CA SER A 160 -6.96 18.17 -9.25
C SER A 160 -6.94 19.17 -8.08
N VAL A 161 -5.77 19.69 -7.72
CA VAL A 161 -5.53 20.63 -6.59
C VAL A 161 -5.16 22.04 -7.09
N VAL A 162 -5.27 22.30 -8.40
CA VAL A 162 -4.93 23.57 -9.04
C VAL A 162 -5.83 24.72 -8.53
N PRO A 163 -5.27 25.82 -7.99
CA PRO A 163 -6.07 26.97 -7.56
C PRO A 163 -6.73 27.71 -8.75
N GLY A 164 -8.06 27.62 -8.84
CA GLY A 164 -8.88 28.56 -9.63
C GLY A 164 -9.15 28.22 -11.10
N GLY A 165 -9.28 26.95 -11.48
CA GLY A 165 -9.50 26.53 -12.88
C GLY A 165 -10.84 25.83 -13.18
N GLY A 166 -11.78 26.56 -13.81
CA GLY A 166 -12.71 26.06 -14.85
C GLY A 166 -13.91 25.18 -14.45
N ASP A 167 -15.12 25.63 -14.80
CA ASP A 167 -16.41 24.92 -14.63
C ASP A 167 -16.64 23.70 -15.56
N ASP A 168 -15.62 23.23 -16.29
CA ASP A 168 -15.74 22.18 -17.34
C ASP A 168 -14.79 20.98 -17.13
N ALA A 169 -14.25 20.82 -15.91
CA ALA A 169 -13.56 19.59 -15.51
C ALA A 169 -14.57 18.54 -14.99
N THR A 170 -14.41 17.27 -15.38
CA THR A 170 -15.16 16.16 -14.77
C THR A 170 -15.02 16.21 -13.25
N VAL A 171 -16.14 16.25 -12.51
CA VAL A 171 -16.16 16.60 -11.07
C VAL A 171 -15.34 15.63 -10.21
N THR A 172 -14.04 15.91 -10.08
CA THR A 172 -13.16 15.27 -9.10
C THR A 172 -13.54 15.80 -7.71
N THR A 173 -14.02 14.91 -6.86
CA THR A 173 -14.44 15.23 -5.51
C THR A 173 -13.24 15.26 -4.56
N THR A 174 -13.39 15.96 -3.43
CA THR A 174 -12.41 15.93 -2.31
C THR A 174 -12.07 14.50 -1.87
N GLN A 175 -13.05 13.58 -1.98
CA GLN A 175 -12.88 12.17 -1.61
C GLN A 175 -12.03 11.38 -2.62
N ASP A 176 -11.99 11.78 -3.90
CA ASP A 176 -11.11 11.15 -4.90
C ASP A 176 -9.64 11.41 -4.57
N ILE A 177 -9.28 12.67 -4.29
CA ILE A 177 -7.92 13.08 -3.92
C ILE A 177 -7.49 12.44 -2.58
N LEU A 178 -8.37 12.43 -1.57
CA LEU A 178 -8.12 11.69 -0.32
C LEU A 178 -7.85 10.20 -0.57
N THR A 179 -8.62 9.57 -1.46
CA THR A 179 -8.47 8.14 -1.80
C THR A 179 -7.13 7.88 -2.50
N TRP A 180 -6.76 8.71 -3.48
CA TRP A 180 -5.52 8.56 -4.25
C TRP A 180 -4.27 8.76 -3.38
N ILE A 181 -4.22 9.80 -2.54
CA ILE A 181 -3.08 10.01 -1.63
C ILE A 181 -3.05 8.92 -0.54
N SER A 182 -4.21 8.46 -0.04
CA SER A 182 -4.29 7.32 0.89
C SER A 182 -3.76 6.01 0.28
N ALA A 183 -4.01 5.78 -1.01
CA ALA A 183 -3.49 4.65 -1.75
C ALA A 183 -1.98 4.78 -2.01
N SER A 184 -1.47 5.95 -2.43
CA SER A 184 -0.02 6.22 -2.50
C SER A 184 0.70 5.90 -1.18
N LEU A 185 0.15 6.33 -0.03
CA LEU A 185 0.72 6.01 1.28
C LEU A 185 0.76 4.50 1.53
N THR A 186 -0.32 3.80 1.20
CA THR A 186 -0.38 2.33 1.28
C THR A 186 0.68 1.67 0.40
N TYR A 187 0.98 2.23 -0.78
CA TYR A 187 1.97 1.68 -1.71
C TYR A 187 3.40 1.77 -1.17
N HIS A 188 3.76 2.88 -0.51
CA HIS A 188 5.05 2.99 0.17
C HIS A 188 5.16 2.00 1.34
N GLU A 189 4.09 1.78 2.10
CA GLU A 189 4.08 0.79 3.18
C GLU A 189 4.21 -0.65 2.66
N THR A 190 3.44 -1.06 1.65
CA THR A 190 3.55 -2.40 1.05
C THR A 190 4.92 -2.63 0.38
N CYS A 191 5.55 -1.59 -0.17
CA CYS A 191 6.95 -1.66 -0.62
C CYS A 191 7.89 -1.95 0.56
N ASN A 192 7.81 -1.15 1.63
CA ASN A 192 8.68 -1.30 2.81
C ASN A 192 8.51 -2.68 3.47
N GLU A 193 7.28 -3.16 3.63
CA GLU A 193 6.94 -4.49 4.15
C GLU A 193 7.64 -5.61 3.35
N GLY A 194 7.73 -5.47 2.01
CA GLY A 194 8.43 -6.41 1.14
C GLY A 194 9.92 -6.58 1.47
N PHE A 195 10.55 -5.62 2.14
CA PHE A 195 11.95 -5.70 2.58
C PHE A 195 12.12 -6.02 4.07
N GLU A 196 11.06 -6.12 4.89
CA GLU A 196 11.19 -6.30 6.36
C GLU A 196 12.01 -7.55 6.71
N GLU A 197 11.74 -8.70 6.10
CA GLU A 197 12.46 -9.97 6.34
C GLU A 197 13.83 -10.09 5.64
N LEU A 198 14.18 -9.15 4.75
CA LEU A 198 15.42 -9.22 3.95
C LEU A 198 16.64 -8.65 4.70
N THR A 199 17.84 -8.93 4.18
CA THR A 199 19.12 -8.36 4.61
C THR A 199 20.02 -8.14 3.38
N GLY A 200 21.07 -7.33 3.51
CA GLY A 200 22.05 -7.09 2.44
C GLY A 200 21.80 -5.84 1.58
N ASP A 201 22.64 -5.65 0.57
CA ASP A 201 22.83 -4.36 -0.10
C ASP A 201 21.61 -3.86 -0.88
N VAL A 202 20.77 -4.76 -1.39
CA VAL A 202 19.53 -4.38 -2.08
C VAL A 202 18.55 -3.75 -1.11
N LYS A 203 18.34 -4.36 0.07
CA LYS A 203 17.52 -3.77 1.14
C LYS A 203 18.10 -2.44 1.61
N ASN A 204 19.40 -2.39 1.89
CA ASN A 204 20.06 -1.18 2.40
C ASN A 204 19.90 0.00 1.43
N GLN A 205 20.16 -0.21 0.15
CA GLN A 205 20.01 0.82 -0.89
C GLN A 205 18.55 1.21 -1.12
N MET A 206 17.61 0.25 -1.12
CA MET A 206 16.19 0.58 -1.23
C MET A 206 15.70 1.38 -0.03
N SER A 207 16.06 1.02 1.21
CA SER A 207 15.71 1.79 2.42
C SER A 207 16.25 3.22 2.37
N ASP A 208 17.48 3.42 1.89
CA ASP A 208 18.13 4.74 1.69
C ASP A 208 17.48 5.58 0.56
N ARG A 209 16.82 4.95 -0.43
CA ARG A 209 16.03 5.65 -1.47
C ARG A 209 14.57 5.90 -1.07
N LEU A 210 14.03 5.06 -0.20
CA LEU A 210 12.65 5.11 0.29
C LEU A 210 12.50 5.97 1.55
N GLN A 211 13.62 6.43 2.13
CA GLN A 211 13.66 7.24 3.33
C GLN A 211 12.68 8.44 3.25
N ASP A 212 11.97 8.66 4.37
CA ASP A 212 11.00 9.74 4.60
C ASP A 212 9.79 9.77 3.62
N LEU A 213 9.71 8.91 2.59
CA LEU A 213 8.66 9.02 1.56
C LEU A 213 7.24 8.81 2.10
N SER A 214 7.00 7.78 2.91
CA SER A 214 5.66 7.59 3.50
C SER A 214 5.31 8.69 4.51
N GLU A 215 6.30 9.31 5.15
CA GLU A 215 6.12 10.47 6.03
C GLU A 215 5.78 11.75 5.23
N LEU A 216 6.35 11.91 4.03
CA LEU A 216 5.98 12.98 3.08
C LEU A 216 4.57 12.79 2.49
N VAL A 217 4.17 11.55 2.16
CA VAL A 217 2.79 11.27 1.73
C VAL A 217 1.79 11.43 2.88
N SER A 218 2.14 11.01 4.10
CA SER A 218 1.36 11.31 5.32
C SER A 218 1.19 12.82 5.54
N ASN A 219 2.28 13.58 5.42
CA ASN A 219 2.24 15.05 5.54
C ASN A 219 1.32 15.68 4.49
N SER A 220 1.45 15.35 3.20
CA SER A 220 0.57 15.90 2.16
C SER A 220 -0.89 15.46 2.29
N LEU A 221 -1.15 14.22 2.74
CA LEU A 221 -2.49 13.73 3.07
C LEU A 221 -3.14 14.55 4.21
N ALA A 222 -2.41 14.76 5.30
CA ALA A 222 -2.87 15.54 6.44
C ALA A 222 -3.09 17.03 6.09
N ILE A 223 -2.19 17.61 5.27
CA ILE A 223 -2.33 18.99 4.76
C ILE A 223 -3.56 19.11 3.87
N TYR A 224 -3.82 18.14 2.99
CA TYR A 224 -5.03 18.13 2.15
C TYR A 224 -6.30 17.97 3.00
N ASN A 225 -6.34 16.94 3.85
CA ASN A 225 -7.49 16.64 4.70
C ASN A 225 -7.87 17.84 5.59
N ALA A 226 -6.88 18.51 6.20
CA ALA A 226 -7.11 19.63 7.11
C ALA A 226 -7.19 21.02 6.44
N ASN A 227 -7.39 21.05 5.12
CA ASN A 227 -7.81 22.22 4.33
C ASN A 227 -9.03 21.94 3.43
N GLY A 228 -9.38 20.68 3.18
CA GLY A 228 -10.63 20.26 2.56
C GLY A 228 -11.83 20.35 3.52
N VAL A 229 -13.05 20.37 2.97
CA VAL A 229 -14.30 20.42 3.74
C VAL A 229 -14.75 18.99 4.09
N SER A 230 -13.94 18.28 4.90
CA SER A 230 -14.12 16.86 5.27
C SER A 230 -14.61 16.67 6.71
N ASP A 231 -15.82 17.15 7.01
CA ASP A 231 -16.50 16.90 8.30
C ASP A 231 -16.80 15.41 8.54
N ASP A 232 -16.92 14.60 7.47
CA ASP A 232 -17.41 13.21 7.50
C ASP A 232 -16.59 12.22 8.36
N PHE A 233 -15.29 12.48 8.58
CA PHE A 233 -14.43 11.59 9.38
C PHE A 233 -13.55 12.30 10.42
N SER A 234 -13.46 13.63 10.39
CA SER A 234 -12.74 14.41 11.39
C SER A 234 -13.49 14.42 12.75
N GLU A 235 -14.82 14.32 12.73
CA GLU A 235 -15.64 14.15 13.94
C GLU A 235 -15.67 12.70 14.46
N ILE A 236 -14.51 12.15 14.83
CA ILE A 236 -14.44 11.05 15.82
C ILE A 236 -13.61 11.55 17.02
N PRO A 237 -14.21 12.32 17.95
CA PRO A 237 -13.45 12.97 19.00
C PRO A 237 -12.99 11.95 20.05
N ILE A 238 -11.68 11.77 20.16
CA ILE A 238 -11.09 11.29 21.42
C ILE A 238 -11.20 12.45 22.42
N GLN A 239 -12.37 12.51 23.07
CA GLN A 239 -12.85 13.51 24.04
C GLN A 239 -13.29 14.88 23.50
N ASN A 240 -14.57 15.19 23.75
CA ASN A 240 -15.18 16.51 24.02
C ASN A 240 -14.67 17.75 23.25
N ARG A 241 -15.36 18.12 22.16
CA ARG A 241 -15.62 19.53 21.79
C ARG A 241 -17.02 19.70 21.16
N ARG A 242 -17.43 20.95 20.90
CA ARG A 242 -18.86 21.36 20.85
C ARG A 242 -19.48 21.27 19.44
N ARG A 243 -20.74 20.79 19.39
CA ARG A 243 -21.63 20.74 18.22
C ARG A 243 -21.72 22.06 17.43
N ARG A 244 -21.86 21.94 16.11
CA ARG A 244 -22.73 22.79 15.26
C ARG A 244 -23.63 21.88 14.39
N LEU A 245 -24.66 22.44 13.77
CA LEU A 245 -25.62 21.66 12.97
C LEU A 245 -25.16 21.57 11.50
N LEU A 246 -25.31 20.38 10.91
CA LEU A 246 -25.19 20.15 9.48
C LEU A 246 -26.39 20.70 8.70
N GLY A 247 -26.13 21.20 7.50
CA GLY A 247 -27.15 21.65 6.54
C GLY A 247 -27.72 20.51 5.70
N SER A 248 -28.89 20.71 5.11
CA SER A 248 -29.57 19.72 4.27
C SER A 248 -28.89 19.54 2.91
N VAL A 249 -28.56 18.31 2.54
CA VAL A 249 -28.13 17.95 1.18
C VAL A 249 -29.36 17.77 0.29
N GLU A 250 -29.51 18.64 -0.71
CA GLU A 250 -30.61 18.55 -1.68
C GLU A 250 -30.37 17.47 -2.75
N LYS A 251 -31.45 16.83 -3.21
CA LYS A 251 -31.41 15.77 -4.23
C LYS A 251 -31.53 16.34 -5.64
N HIS A 252 -30.42 16.49 -6.36
CA HIS A 252 -30.44 16.73 -7.81
C HIS A 252 -29.69 15.61 -8.57
N GLY A 253 -30.48 14.78 -9.26
CA GLY A 253 -30.04 13.50 -9.83
C GLY A 253 -29.44 13.59 -11.24
N HIS A 254 -28.37 14.35 -11.41
CA HIS A 254 -27.60 14.35 -12.67
C HIS A 254 -26.58 13.20 -12.65
N PHE A 255 -26.77 12.22 -13.54
CA PHE A 255 -25.79 11.14 -13.75
C PHE A 255 -24.54 11.67 -14.48
N PRO A 256 -23.32 11.20 -14.14
CA PRO A 256 -22.09 11.61 -14.83
C PRO A 256 -22.11 11.37 -16.34
N ALA A 257 -21.51 12.27 -17.10
CA ALA A 257 -21.52 12.26 -18.58
C ALA A 257 -20.82 11.05 -19.23
N TRP A 258 -20.04 10.26 -18.47
CA TRP A 258 -19.39 9.03 -18.95
C TRP A 258 -20.31 7.79 -18.96
N LEU A 259 -21.56 7.91 -18.50
CA LEU A 259 -22.41 6.78 -18.14
C LEU A 259 -23.43 6.43 -19.23
N SER A 260 -23.17 5.38 -20.01
CA SER A 260 -24.10 4.93 -21.06
C SER A 260 -25.31 4.17 -20.48
N ARG A 261 -26.46 4.22 -21.19
CA ARG A 261 -27.63 3.39 -20.84
C ARG A 261 -27.37 1.88 -21.03
N LYS A 262 -26.40 1.49 -21.86
CA LYS A 262 -26.11 0.07 -22.14
C LYS A 262 -25.47 -0.63 -20.94
N ASP A 263 -24.52 0.02 -20.27
CA ASP A 263 -23.76 -0.58 -19.17
C ASP A 263 -24.68 -1.04 -18.03
N ARG A 264 -25.71 -0.25 -17.71
CA ARG A 264 -26.72 -0.58 -16.68
C ARG A 264 -27.46 -1.90 -16.93
N MET A 265 -27.62 -2.31 -18.18
CA MET A 265 -28.36 -3.55 -18.53
C MET A 265 -27.48 -4.81 -18.50
N LEU A 266 -26.15 -4.67 -18.50
CA LEU A 266 -25.24 -5.80 -18.69
C LEU A 266 -25.17 -6.77 -17.48
N LEU A 267 -25.68 -6.40 -16.31
CA LEU A 267 -25.54 -7.22 -15.09
C LEU A 267 -26.80 -8.01 -14.69
N ASP A 268 -27.99 -7.51 -15.02
CA ASP A 268 -29.24 -8.28 -14.90
C ASP A 268 -29.43 -9.25 -16.07
N LEU A 269 -28.84 -8.96 -17.24
CA LEU A 269 -28.91 -9.85 -18.39
C LEU A 269 -28.15 -11.17 -18.13
N PRO A 270 -28.68 -12.32 -18.62
CA PRO A 270 -27.96 -13.58 -18.66
C PRO A 270 -26.79 -13.46 -19.66
N VAL A 271 -25.74 -14.27 -19.45
CA VAL A 271 -24.51 -14.23 -20.26
C VAL A 271 -24.79 -14.38 -21.77
N THR A 272 -25.80 -15.17 -22.13
CA THR A 272 -26.26 -15.39 -23.51
C THR A 272 -26.83 -14.15 -24.21
N ALA A 273 -27.14 -13.08 -23.47
CA ALA A 273 -27.67 -11.81 -23.99
C ALA A 273 -26.64 -10.66 -23.93
N LEU A 274 -25.37 -10.94 -23.59
CA LEU A 274 -24.31 -9.93 -23.48
C LEU A 274 -23.51 -9.81 -24.79
N SER A 275 -23.30 -8.56 -25.22
CA SER A 275 -22.37 -8.23 -26.31
C SER A 275 -20.93 -8.27 -25.80
N VAL A 276 -20.36 -9.47 -25.68
CA VAL A 276 -18.99 -9.69 -25.16
C VAL A 276 -17.92 -9.32 -26.19
N ASP A 277 -16.79 -8.76 -25.73
CA ASP A 277 -15.69 -8.34 -26.61
C ASP A 277 -14.68 -9.47 -26.86
N ILE A 278 -14.41 -10.28 -25.83
CA ILE A 278 -13.40 -11.33 -25.83
C ILE A 278 -14.01 -12.58 -25.18
N ILE A 279 -13.79 -13.74 -25.79
CA ILE A 279 -14.17 -15.05 -25.23
C ILE A 279 -12.89 -15.87 -24.99
N VAL A 280 -12.65 -16.29 -23.76
CA VAL A 280 -11.60 -17.23 -23.36
C VAL A 280 -12.21 -18.62 -23.20
N SER A 281 -11.56 -19.64 -23.78
CA SER A 281 -12.01 -21.03 -23.69
C SER A 281 -10.87 -22.04 -23.86
N LYS A 282 -10.64 -22.90 -22.85
CA LYS A 282 -9.56 -23.92 -22.90
C LYS A 282 -9.73 -24.96 -24.03
N ASP A 283 -10.97 -25.25 -24.41
CA ASP A 283 -11.32 -26.16 -25.50
C ASP A 283 -11.05 -25.57 -26.91
N GLY A 284 -10.68 -24.29 -27.01
CA GLY A 284 -10.49 -23.58 -28.28
C GLY A 284 -11.77 -23.03 -28.91
N ASN A 285 -12.96 -23.26 -28.32
CA ASN A 285 -14.24 -22.72 -28.79
C ASN A 285 -14.44 -21.26 -28.33
N GLY A 286 -13.41 -20.42 -28.48
CA GLY A 286 -13.37 -19.02 -28.05
C GLY A 286 -12.32 -18.24 -28.83
N THR A 287 -12.29 -16.91 -28.67
CA THR A 287 -11.33 -16.03 -29.34
C THR A 287 -9.88 -16.23 -28.87
N HIS A 288 -9.68 -16.69 -27.63
CA HIS A 288 -8.39 -16.89 -26.98
C HIS A 288 -8.41 -18.16 -26.14
N LYS A 289 -7.25 -18.80 -25.94
CA LYS A 289 -7.14 -20.03 -25.14
C LYS A 289 -6.81 -19.75 -23.66
N THR A 290 -6.12 -18.65 -23.41
CA THR A 290 -5.65 -18.25 -22.07
C THR A 290 -6.23 -16.91 -21.63
N ILE A 291 -6.28 -16.68 -20.33
CA ILE A 291 -6.68 -15.40 -19.74
C ILE A 291 -5.59 -14.35 -19.97
N ALA A 292 -4.31 -14.74 -19.91
CA ALA A 292 -3.18 -13.85 -20.19
C ALA A 292 -3.22 -13.26 -21.61
N GLU A 293 -3.58 -14.05 -22.62
CA GLU A 293 -3.82 -13.57 -24.00
C GLU A 293 -4.93 -12.50 -24.05
N ALA A 294 -6.06 -12.77 -23.40
CA ALA A 294 -7.21 -11.87 -23.39
C ALA A 294 -6.89 -10.53 -22.71
N ILE A 295 -6.23 -10.55 -21.55
CA ILE A 295 -5.78 -9.33 -20.85
C ILE A 295 -4.82 -8.51 -21.74
N LYS A 296 -3.92 -9.17 -22.48
CA LYS A 296 -2.98 -8.50 -23.40
C LYS A 296 -3.68 -7.77 -24.54
N LYS A 297 -4.87 -8.23 -24.97
CA LYS A 297 -5.68 -7.62 -26.06
C LYS A 297 -6.56 -6.46 -25.63
N VAL A 298 -6.83 -6.28 -24.34
CA VAL A 298 -7.58 -5.12 -23.82
C VAL A 298 -6.85 -3.82 -24.22
N PRO A 299 -7.53 -2.78 -24.75
CA PRO A 299 -6.91 -1.48 -24.99
C PRO A 299 -6.44 -0.78 -23.70
N ASP A 300 -5.31 -0.10 -23.75
CA ASP A 300 -4.87 0.77 -22.64
C ASP A 300 -5.77 2.02 -22.54
N HIS A 301 -6.05 2.44 -21.31
CA HIS A 301 -6.82 3.63 -20.94
C HIS A 301 -8.21 3.75 -21.59
N SER A 302 -8.86 2.62 -21.90
CA SER A 302 -10.21 2.58 -22.48
C SER A 302 -11.25 3.25 -21.59
N THR A 303 -11.98 4.22 -22.15
CA THR A 303 -13.19 4.81 -21.59
C THR A 303 -14.41 3.90 -21.74
N ARG A 304 -14.42 2.99 -22.72
CA ARG A 304 -15.45 1.95 -22.89
C ARG A 304 -15.13 0.73 -22.04
N ARG A 305 -16.16 0.14 -21.41
CA ARG A 305 -16.07 -1.17 -20.77
C ARG A 305 -15.68 -2.27 -21.79
N THR A 306 -14.65 -3.04 -21.48
CA THR A 306 -14.22 -4.20 -22.28
C THR A 306 -14.60 -5.49 -21.56
N ILE A 307 -15.38 -6.36 -22.19
CA ILE A 307 -15.97 -7.56 -21.56
C ILE A 307 -15.23 -8.82 -22.00
N ILE A 308 -14.51 -9.44 -21.07
CA ILE A 308 -13.88 -10.75 -21.19
C ILE A 308 -14.81 -11.79 -20.58
N TYR A 309 -15.39 -12.63 -21.43
CA TYR A 309 -16.13 -13.82 -21.02
C TYR A 309 -15.19 -15.02 -20.92
N VAL A 310 -15.15 -15.68 -19.76
CA VAL A 310 -14.30 -16.83 -19.47
C VAL A 310 -15.18 -18.05 -19.24
N LYS A 311 -15.28 -18.91 -20.26
CA LYS A 311 -16.10 -20.13 -20.21
C LYS A 311 -15.67 -21.09 -19.10
N ALA A 312 -16.58 -21.95 -18.65
CA ALA A 312 -16.38 -22.93 -17.59
C ALA A 312 -15.07 -23.73 -17.73
N GLY A 313 -14.44 -24.02 -16.58
CA GLY A 313 -13.15 -24.68 -16.48
C GLY A 313 -12.28 -24.08 -15.38
N LYS A 314 -11.25 -24.83 -14.97
CA LYS A 314 -10.20 -24.35 -14.06
C LYS A 314 -9.00 -23.82 -14.87
N TYR A 315 -8.77 -22.51 -14.77
CA TYR A 315 -7.68 -21.76 -15.36
C TYR A 315 -6.58 -21.59 -14.33
N GLU A 316 -5.38 -21.95 -14.71
CA GLU A 316 -4.20 -21.94 -13.86
C GLU A 316 -3.05 -21.51 -14.78
N GLU A 317 -2.63 -20.26 -14.60
CA GLU A 317 -1.77 -19.49 -15.50
C GLU A 317 -0.91 -18.55 -14.63
N ASP A 318 0.38 -18.45 -14.92
CA ASP A 318 1.29 -17.64 -14.10
C ASP A 318 1.04 -16.13 -14.23
N ASN A 319 1.06 -15.42 -13.10
CA ASN A 319 1.04 -13.96 -12.99
C ASN A 319 -0.17 -13.26 -13.66
N LEU A 320 -1.39 -13.80 -13.51
CA LEU A 320 -2.61 -13.15 -14.01
C LEU A 320 -2.88 -11.79 -13.34
N LYS A 321 -2.62 -10.69 -14.07
CA LYS A 321 -2.81 -9.32 -13.59
C LYS A 321 -3.47 -8.39 -14.60
N VAL A 322 -4.56 -7.73 -14.20
CA VAL A 322 -5.15 -6.56 -14.89
C VAL A 322 -4.53 -5.28 -14.33
N GLY A 323 -3.37 -4.87 -14.84
CA GLY A 323 -2.62 -3.72 -14.33
C GLY A 323 -3.24 -2.34 -14.65
N ARG A 324 -2.81 -1.30 -13.93
CA ARG A 324 -3.32 0.10 -13.95
C ARG A 324 -3.81 0.63 -15.31
N LYS A 325 -3.06 0.39 -16.38
CA LYS A 325 -3.39 0.86 -17.75
C LYS A 325 -4.64 0.22 -18.35
N LYS A 326 -5.04 -0.98 -17.91
CA LYS A 326 -6.24 -1.70 -18.40
C LYS A 326 -7.48 -1.25 -17.64
N THR A 327 -8.00 -0.06 -17.94
CA THR A 327 -9.20 0.51 -17.31
C THR A 327 -10.50 -0.11 -17.84
N ASN A 328 -11.55 -0.09 -17.01
CA ASN A 328 -12.91 -0.52 -17.33
C ASN A 328 -13.03 -1.98 -17.84
N VAL A 329 -12.14 -2.88 -17.42
CA VAL A 329 -12.22 -4.30 -17.79
C VAL A 329 -13.30 -5.00 -16.97
N MET A 330 -14.12 -5.83 -17.61
CA MET A 330 -15.05 -6.71 -16.95
C MET A 330 -14.75 -8.18 -17.26
N PHE A 331 -14.65 -9.00 -16.23
CA PHE A 331 -14.61 -10.46 -16.31
C PHE A 331 -15.98 -11.04 -15.98
N ILE A 332 -16.44 -12.01 -16.78
CA ILE A 332 -17.69 -12.75 -16.58
C ILE A 332 -17.41 -14.25 -16.74
N GLY A 333 -17.94 -15.08 -15.85
CA GLY A 333 -17.86 -16.54 -15.94
C GLY A 333 -19.20 -17.22 -16.24
N ASP A 334 -19.15 -18.55 -16.40
CA ASP A 334 -20.33 -19.42 -16.52
C ASP A 334 -21.08 -19.63 -15.19
N GLY A 335 -20.56 -19.06 -14.09
CA GLY A 335 -21.03 -19.22 -12.72
C GLY A 335 -19.88 -19.45 -11.74
N LYS A 336 -20.01 -18.90 -10.52
CA LYS A 336 -19.11 -19.23 -9.40
C LYS A 336 -19.14 -20.74 -9.16
N GLY A 337 -17.96 -21.36 -9.02
CA GLY A 337 -17.78 -22.81 -8.99
C GLY A 337 -17.68 -23.51 -10.35
N LYS A 338 -17.99 -22.85 -11.48
CA LYS A 338 -17.83 -23.40 -12.84
C LYS A 338 -16.62 -22.82 -13.57
N THR A 339 -16.49 -21.49 -13.59
CA THR A 339 -15.28 -20.81 -14.05
C THR A 339 -14.41 -20.53 -12.83
N ILE A 340 -13.21 -21.11 -12.78
CA ILE A 340 -12.29 -21.01 -11.64
C ILE A 340 -10.95 -20.48 -12.15
N ILE A 341 -10.45 -19.41 -11.55
CA ILE A 341 -9.09 -18.90 -11.73
C ILE A 341 -8.29 -19.32 -10.50
N SER A 342 -7.14 -19.97 -10.71
CA SER A 342 -6.44 -20.78 -9.71
C SER A 342 -4.93 -20.54 -9.73
N GLY A 343 -4.30 -20.63 -8.56
CA GLY A 343 -2.85 -20.72 -8.40
C GLY A 343 -2.44 -21.30 -7.04
N GLY A 344 -1.14 -21.54 -6.85
CA GLY A 344 -0.57 -22.09 -5.61
C GLY A 344 0.60 -21.29 -5.03
N ARG A 345 0.83 -20.06 -5.53
CA ARG A 345 1.95 -19.21 -5.10
C ARG A 345 1.79 -18.80 -3.64
N ASN A 346 2.87 -18.85 -2.88
CA ASN A 346 2.90 -18.66 -1.43
C ASN A 346 4.28 -18.19 -0.94
N ILE A 347 4.39 -17.70 0.29
CA ILE A 347 5.67 -17.13 0.78
C ILE A 347 6.81 -18.16 0.95
N PHE A 348 6.54 -19.47 1.01
CA PHE A 348 7.62 -20.47 1.04
C PHE A 348 8.36 -20.55 -0.30
N ASP A 349 7.74 -20.09 -1.39
CA ASP A 349 8.35 -19.96 -2.72
C ASP A 349 9.35 -18.78 -2.79
N LYS A 350 9.59 -18.09 -1.65
CA LYS A 350 10.49 -16.95 -1.51
C LYS A 350 10.10 -15.80 -2.44
N ILE A 351 8.88 -15.32 -2.23
CA ILE A 351 8.24 -14.18 -2.88
C ILE A 351 7.42 -13.40 -1.83
N THR A 352 7.16 -12.12 -2.07
CA THR A 352 6.34 -11.29 -1.16
C THR A 352 4.86 -11.67 -1.24
N THR A 353 4.09 -11.48 -0.16
CA THR A 353 2.62 -11.72 -0.13
C THR A 353 1.90 -11.05 -1.31
N PHE A 354 2.32 -9.85 -1.69
CA PHE A 354 1.81 -9.09 -2.84
C PHE A 354 1.88 -9.85 -4.18
N HIS A 355 2.88 -10.73 -4.35
CA HIS A 355 3.10 -11.57 -5.54
C HIS A 355 2.54 -13.00 -5.41
N THR A 356 2.02 -13.40 -4.24
CA THR A 356 1.32 -14.68 -4.07
C THR A 356 -0.07 -14.72 -4.72
N ALA A 357 -0.59 -13.57 -5.15
CA ALA A 357 -1.93 -13.43 -5.71
C ALA A 357 -2.15 -14.28 -6.97
N SER A 358 -3.11 -15.21 -6.89
CA SER A 358 -3.51 -16.06 -8.03
C SER A 358 -4.26 -15.26 -9.11
N PHE A 359 -4.90 -14.16 -8.75
CA PHE A 359 -5.32 -13.09 -9.68
C PHE A 359 -5.17 -11.72 -9.03
N ALA A 360 -4.74 -10.72 -9.80
CA ALA A 360 -4.61 -9.34 -9.35
C ALA A 360 -5.27 -8.31 -10.31
N ALA A 361 -5.83 -7.22 -9.77
CA ALA A 361 -6.33 -6.10 -10.57
C ALA A 361 -6.01 -4.74 -9.93
N THR A 362 -5.40 -3.84 -10.70
CA THR A 362 -5.15 -2.43 -10.34
C THR A 362 -5.70 -1.42 -11.38
N GLY A 363 -6.17 -1.89 -12.54
CA GLY A 363 -6.91 -1.08 -13.51
C GLY A 363 -8.28 -0.62 -12.99
N SER A 364 -8.51 0.70 -12.88
CA SER A 364 -9.74 1.28 -12.33
C SER A 364 -11.00 0.91 -13.15
N GLY A 365 -12.14 0.78 -12.47
CA GLY A 365 -13.41 0.34 -13.06
C GLY A 365 -13.50 -1.17 -13.34
N PHE A 366 -12.55 -1.95 -12.79
CA PHE A 366 -12.50 -3.41 -12.90
C PHE A 366 -13.76 -4.06 -12.28
N ILE A 367 -14.36 -5.00 -12.99
CA ILE A 367 -15.46 -5.82 -12.46
C ILE A 367 -15.15 -7.30 -12.67
N ALA A 368 -15.39 -8.14 -11.66
CA ALA A 368 -15.52 -9.58 -11.82
C ALA A 368 -16.93 -10.04 -11.45
N ARG A 369 -17.54 -10.87 -12.29
CA ARG A 369 -18.90 -11.41 -12.14
C ARG A 369 -18.89 -12.93 -12.33
N ASP A 370 -19.60 -13.66 -11.47
CA ASP A 370 -19.94 -15.08 -11.66
C ASP A 370 -18.69 -15.99 -11.90
N ILE A 371 -17.61 -15.78 -11.13
CA ILE A 371 -16.29 -16.48 -11.21
C ILE A 371 -15.80 -16.90 -9.82
N SER A 372 -15.07 -18.02 -9.72
CA SER A 372 -14.24 -18.34 -8.54
C SER A 372 -12.78 -17.86 -8.72
N PHE A 373 -12.20 -17.32 -7.65
CA PHE A 373 -10.75 -17.14 -7.49
C PHE A 373 -10.26 -18.06 -6.36
N GLU A 374 -9.19 -18.81 -6.60
CA GLU A 374 -8.68 -19.85 -5.69
C GLU A 374 -7.15 -19.73 -5.54
N ASN A 375 -6.66 -19.78 -4.29
CA ASN A 375 -5.28 -20.18 -4.01
C ASN A 375 -5.27 -21.50 -3.23
N TRP A 376 -4.72 -22.55 -3.84
CA TRP A 376 -4.78 -23.91 -3.30
C TRP A 376 -3.61 -24.29 -2.39
N ALA A 377 -2.63 -23.40 -2.16
CA ALA A 377 -1.37 -23.69 -1.47
C ALA A 377 -1.52 -24.39 -0.10
N GLY A 378 -2.62 -24.13 0.62
CA GLY A 378 -2.94 -24.76 1.90
C GLY A 378 -2.40 -23.99 3.12
N PRO A 379 -2.93 -24.25 4.33
CA PRO A 379 -2.62 -23.41 5.50
C PRO A 379 -1.18 -23.58 5.99
N SER A 380 -0.52 -24.71 5.70
CA SER A 380 0.89 -24.97 5.97
C SER A 380 1.86 -24.20 5.07
N LYS A 381 1.36 -23.46 4.08
CA LYS A 381 2.13 -22.53 3.24
C LYS A 381 2.01 -21.07 3.70
N HIS A 382 1.24 -20.82 4.77
CA HIS A 382 0.99 -19.50 5.33
C HIS A 382 0.39 -18.54 4.29
N GLN A 383 0.90 -17.31 4.14
CA GLN A 383 0.34 -16.28 3.25
C GLN A 383 0.29 -16.75 1.78
N ALA A 384 -0.93 -16.85 1.23
CA ALA A 384 -1.19 -17.34 -0.11
C ALA A 384 -2.48 -16.72 -0.70
N VAL A 385 -2.34 -15.57 -1.37
CA VAL A 385 -3.47 -14.73 -1.81
C VAL A 385 -4.21 -15.37 -2.99
N ALA A 386 -5.54 -15.42 -2.92
CA ALA A 386 -6.41 -15.83 -4.03
C ALA A 386 -6.73 -14.65 -4.96
N LEU A 387 -7.14 -13.52 -4.38
CA LEU A 387 -7.50 -12.30 -5.12
C LEU A 387 -6.86 -11.06 -4.48
N ARG A 388 -6.15 -10.25 -5.28
CA ARG A 388 -5.65 -8.92 -4.88
C ARG A 388 -6.30 -7.82 -5.71
N ILE A 389 -7.06 -6.93 -5.06
CA ILE A 389 -7.64 -5.75 -5.70
C ILE A 389 -6.95 -4.50 -5.15
N GLY A 390 -6.39 -3.70 -6.05
CA GLY A 390 -5.93 -2.32 -5.81
C GLY A 390 -6.50 -1.33 -6.83
N ALA A 391 -7.58 -1.72 -7.51
CA ALA A 391 -8.28 -0.91 -8.50
C ALA A 391 -9.34 -0.02 -7.84
N ASP A 392 -9.36 1.27 -8.21
CA ASP A 392 -10.40 2.21 -7.78
C ASP A 392 -11.71 1.99 -8.54
N HIS A 393 -12.84 2.13 -7.85
CA HIS A 393 -14.17 1.76 -8.34
C HIS A 393 -14.28 0.29 -8.80
N ALA A 394 -13.63 -0.63 -8.07
CA ALA A 394 -13.70 -2.06 -8.36
C ALA A 394 -14.99 -2.71 -7.81
N VAL A 395 -15.58 -3.64 -8.56
CA VAL A 395 -16.73 -4.46 -8.09
C VAL A 395 -16.48 -5.95 -8.28
N ILE A 396 -16.67 -6.72 -7.22
CA ILE A 396 -16.65 -8.19 -7.25
C ILE A 396 -18.05 -8.70 -6.90
N PHE A 397 -18.73 -9.36 -7.84
CA PHE A 397 -20.16 -9.67 -7.73
C PHE A 397 -20.43 -11.16 -8.01
N ARG A 398 -21.07 -11.84 -7.05
CA ARG A 398 -21.34 -13.29 -7.10
C ARG A 398 -20.10 -14.12 -7.45
N CYS A 399 -19.00 -13.85 -6.76
CA CYS A 399 -17.76 -14.61 -6.90
C CYS A 399 -17.51 -15.52 -5.68
N ASN A 400 -16.79 -16.62 -5.88
CA ASN A 400 -16.13 -17.31 -4.76
C ASN A 400 -14.70 -16.80 -4.63
N ILE A 401 -14.20 -16.63 -3.42
CA ILE A 401 -12.81 -16.20 -3.15
C ILE A 401 -12.25 -17.15 -2.08
N ILE A 402 -11.41 -18.09 -2.51
CA ILE A 402 -11.12 -19.33 -1.78
C ILE A 402 -9.63 -19.44 -1.44
N GLY A 403 -9.31 -19.61 -0.17
CA GLY A 403 -7.94 -19.85 0.27
C GLY A 403 -7.87 -20.33 1.73
N PHE A 404 -6.80 -19.94 2.41
CA PHE A 404 -6.61 -20.15 3.85
C PHE A 404 -6.16 -18.84 4.50
N GLN A 405 -4.85 -18.68 4.73
CA GLN A 405 -4.29 -17.44 5.26
C GLN A 405 -4.15 -16.38 4.14
N ASP A 406 -4.42 -15.11 4.45
CA ASP A 406 -4.26 -13.97 3.54
C ASP A 406 -5.07 -14.10 2.22
N THR A 407 -6.26 -14.68 2.27
CA THR A 407 -7.02 -15.08 1.05
C THR A 407 -7.42 -13.90 0.14
N LEU A 408 -8.03 -12.84 0.68
CA LEU A 408 -8.52 -11.68 -0.05
C LEU A 408 -7.76 -10.41 0.35
N TYR A 409 -6.90 -9.93 -0.55
CA TYR A 409 -6.13 -8.70 -0.35
C TYR A 409 -6.92 -7.49 -0.91
N VAL A 410 -7.67 -6.83 -0.04
CA VAL A 410 -8.31 -5.52 -0.26
C VAL A 410 -7.26 -4.40 -0.13
N HIS A 411 -6.32 -4.35 -1.09
CA HIS A 411 -5.06 -3.61 -0.99
C HIS A 411 -5.26 -2.09 -0.86
N SER A 412 -5.92 -1.45 -1.84
CA SER A 412 -5.99 0.02 -1.96
C SER A 412 -7.27 0.49 -2.69
N GLN A 413 -7.52 1.80 -2.69
CA GLN A 413 -8.63 2.46 -3.39
C GLN A 413 -10.05 2.07 -2.89
N ARG A 414 -11.12 2.49 -3.59
CA ARG A 414 -12.52 2.15 -3.24
C ARG A 414 -12.97 0.86 -3.91
N GLN A 415 -13.57 -0.04 -3.12
CA GLN A 415 -13.94 -1.39 -3.56
C GLN A 415 -15.33 -1.80 -3.03
N PHE A 416 -16.09 -2.53 -3.85
CA PHE A 416 -17.39 -3.10 -3.48
C PHE A 416 -17.45 -4.62 -3.76
N TYR A 417 -17.88 -5.39 -2.76
CA TYR A 417 -18.07 -6.85 -2.87
C TYR A 417 -19.53 -7.17 -2.58
N ARG A 418 -20.18 -7.96 -3.44
CA ARG A 418 -21.63 -8.23 -3.38
C ARG A 418 -21.94 -9.70 -3.66
N GLU A 419 -22.70 -10.37 -2.78
CA GLU A 419 -23.18 -11.75 -2.96
C GLU A 419 -22.07 -12.81 -3.22
N CYS A 420 -20.85 -12.49 -2.75
CA CYS A 420 -19.68 -13.36 -2.83
C CYS A 420 -19.63 -14.34 -1.65
N ASP A 421 -18.91 -15.44 -1.83
CA ASP A 421 -18.55 -16.38 -0.77
C ASP A 421 -17.03 -16.34 -0.56
N ILE A 422 -16.59 -15.91 0.63
CA ILE A 422 -15.18 -15.67 0.95
C ILE A 422 -14.73 -16.69 2.01
N TYR A 423 -13.72 -17.51 1.71
CA TYR A 423 -13.31 -18.64 2.53
C TYR A 423 -11.85 -18.53 2.99
N GLY A 424 -11.59 -18.62 4.30
CA GLY A 424 -10.22 -18.60 4.80
C GLY A 424 -10.06 -18.89 6.29
N THR A 425 -8.88 -18.59 6.84
CA THR A 425 -8.50 -18.92 8.22
C THR A 425 -7.92 -17.71 8.96
N VAL A 426 -6.66 -17.36 8.68
CA VAL A 426 -5.92 -16.27 9.32
C VAL A 426 -5.92 -15.05 8.40
N ASP A 427 -6.33 -13.91 8.94
CA ASP A 427 -6.29 -12.59 8.29
C ASP A 427 -6.87 -12.58 6.87
N PHE A 428 -7.93 -13.36 6.63
CA PHE A 428 -8.31 -13.75 5.28
C PHE A 428 -9.05 -12.68 4.45
N ILE A 429 -9.34 -11.53 5.05
CA ILE A 429 -9.75 -10.27 4.40
C ILE A 429 -8.87 -9.13 4.93
N PHE A 430 -7.86 -8.68 4.18
CA PHE A 430 -6.80 -7.83 4.70
C PHE A 430 -6.31 -6.77 3.71
N GLY A 431 -5.68 -5.70 4.23
CA GLY A 431 -5.18 -4.57 3.43
C GLY A 431 -5.75 -3.21 3.87
N ASN A 432 -5.61 -2.20 3.00
CA ASN A 432 -5.94 -0.79 3.31
C ASN A 432 -6.81 -0.10 2.25
N ALA A 433 -7.64 -0.83 1.53
CA ALA A 433 -8.71 -0.24 0.73
C ALA A 433 -9.75 0.50 1.60
N ALA A 434 -10.58 1.34 0.97
CA ALA A 434 -11.92 1.64 1.45
C ALA A 434 -12.87 0.58 0.85
N ALA A 435 -13.11 -0.51 1.59
CA ALA A 435 -13.85 -1.66 1.09
C ALA A 435 -15.20 -1.82 1.81
N VAL A 436 -16.30 -1.93 1.04
CA VAL A 436 -17.59 -2.40 1.56
C VAL A 436 -17.88 -3.80 1.01
N ILE A 437 -18.10 -4.74 1.92
CA ILE A 437 -18.49 -6.12 1.62
C ILE A 437 -19.93 -6.28 2.08
N GLN A 438 -20.86 -6.47 1.13
CA GLN A 438 -22.29 -6.40 1.37
C GLN A 438 -23.04 -7.66 0.93
N SER A 439 -23.85 -8.24 1.84
CA SER A 439 -24.63 -9.46 1.57
C SER A 439 -23.81 -10.62 1.01
N CYS A 440 -22.55 -10.74 1.47
CA CYS A 440 -21.66 -11.86 1.21
C CYS A 440 -21.77 -12.89 2.34
N THR A 441 -21.40 -14.15 2.04
CA THR A 441 -21.12 -15.15 3.07
C THR A 441 -19.63 -15.17 3.35
N ILE A 442 -19.26 -15.22 4.64
CA ILE A 442 -17.89 -15.24 5.13
C ILE A 442 -17.70 -16.57 5.87
N HIS A 443 -16.87 -17.43 5.30
CA HIS A 443 -16.73 -18.84 5.66
C HIS A 443 -15.38 -19.10 6.36
N ALA A 444 -15.43 -19.24 7.68
CA ALA A 444 -14.25 -19.59 8.48
C ALA A 444 -13.95 -21.10 8.37
N ARG A 445 -12.78 -21.45 7.85
CA ARG A 445 -12.31 -22.83 7.66
C ARG A 445 -11.52 -23.33 8.88
N LYS A 446 -11.20 -24.63 8.94
CA LYS A 446 -10.30 -25.14 9.98
C LYS A 446 -8.84 -24.70 9.71
N PRO A 447 -8.15 -24.05 10.67
CA PRO A 447 -6.73 -23.70 10.54
C PRO A 447 -5.79 -24.84 10.99
N MET A 448 -4.48 -24.59 11.02
CA MET A 448 -3.52 -25.51 11.64
C MET A 448 -3.72 -25.60 13.15
N ALA A 449 -3.16 -26.64 13.78
CA ALA A 449 -3.07 -26.74 15.23
C ALA A 449 -2.46 -25.46 15.85
N LEU A 450 -3.02 -25.01 16.97
CA LEU A 450 -2.63 -23.81 17.73
C LEU A 450 -2.84 -22.44 17.03
N GLN A 451 -3.21 -22.41 15.74
CA GLN A 451 -3.65 -21.17 15.08
C GLN A 451 -5.05 -20.73 15.59
N LYS A 452 -5.32 -19.44 15.45
CA LYS A 452 -6.63 -18.80 15.70
C LYS A 452 -7.09 -18.19 14.39
N ASN A 453 -8.38 -18.27 14.08
CA ASN A 453 -8.92 -17.64 12.87
C ASN A 453 -9.16 -16.14 13.12
N THR A 454 -8.90 -15.32 12.11
CA THR A 454 -9.13 -13.88 12.10
C THR A 454 -9.73 -13.47 10.76
N ILE A 455 -10.95 -12.93 10.77
CA ILE A 455 -11.66 -12.59 9.53
C ILE A 455 -11.00 -11.38 8.87
N THR A 456 -10.70 -10.31 9.64
CA THR A 456 -10.04 -9.12 9.09
C THR A 456 -8.68 -8.79 9.72
N ALA A 457 -7.78 -8.26 8.89
CA ALA A 457 -6.55 -7.59 9.35
C ALA A 457 -6.34 -6.29 8.56
N GLN A 458 -6.80 -5.18 9.12
CA GLN A 458 -6.88 -3.92 8.37
C GLN A 458 -5.62 -3.05 8.61
N ASN A 459 -4.99 -2.61 7.52
CA ASN A 459 -3.64 -2.02 7.43
C ASN A 459 -3.67 -0.48 7.38
N ARG A 460 -4.50 0.20 8.18
CA ARG A 460 -4.50 1.68 8.22
C ARG A 460 -3.43 2.20 9.17
N LYS A 461 -2.42 2.90 8.61
CA LYS A 461 -1.26 3.42 9.36
C LYS A 461 -1.37 4.91 9.70
N ASP A 462 -2.22 5.68 9.01
CA ASP A 462 -2.42 7.12 9.25
C ASP A 462 -3.92 7.42 9.49
N PRO A 463 -4.28 8.23 10.51
CA PRO A 463 -5.67 8.52 10.84
C PRO A 463 -6.40 9.34 9.75
N ASN A 464 -5.68 10.08 8.91
CA ASN A 464 -6.20 10.85 7.77
C ASN A 464 -6.56 9.97 6.57
N GLN A 465 -6.13 8.71 6.54
CA GLN A 465 -6.54 7.79 5.48
C GLN A 465 -8.05 7.52 5.58
N ASN A 466 -8.76 7.71 4.47
CA ASN A 466 -10.20 7.48 4.34
C ASN A 466 -10.58 5.99 4.22
N THR A 467 -9.66 5.09 4.59
CA THR A 467 -9.68 3.65 4.34
C THR A 467 -10.25 2.82 5.50
N GLY A 468 -10.52 1.53 5.28
CA GLY A 468 -11.10 0.60 6.26
C GLY A 468 -11.96 -0.48 5.62
N ILE A 469 -12.40 -1.45 6.44
CA ILE A 469 -13.25 -2.57 5.99
C ILE A 469 -14.63 -2.46 6.63
N SER A 470 -15.68 -2.39 5.82
CA SER A 470 -17.08 -2.39 6.25
C SER A 470 -17.75 -3.71 5.82
N ILE A 471 -18.15 -4.52 6.79
CA ILE A 471 -18.90 -5.77 6.60
C ILE A 471 -20.37 -5.49 6.90
N HIS A 472 -21.22 -5.54 5.88
CA HIS A 472 -22.56 -4.95 5.90
C HIS A 472 -23.63 -5.95 5.45
N ALA A 473 -24.56 -6.31 6.34
CA ALA A 473 -25.64 -7.25 6.05
C ALA A 473 -25.13 -8.61 5.49
N CYS A 474 -23.96 -9.05 5.96
CA CYS A 474 -23.31 -10.30 5.57
C CYS A 474 -23.69 -11.44 6.55
N LYS A 475 -23.29 -12.67 6.20
CA LYS A 475 -23.42 -13.84 7.07
C LYS A 475 -22.06 -14.46 7.36
N LEU A 476 -21.73 -14.63 8.64
CA LEU A 476 -20.50 -15.28 9.10
C LEU A 476 -20.82 -16.72 9.54
N VAL A 477 -20.17 -17.71 8.93
CA VAL A 477 -20.37 -19.15 9.19
C VAL A 477 -19.04 -19.87 9.39
N ALA A 478 -19.07 -20.98 10.13
CA ALA A 478 -18.00 -21.97 10.13
C ALA A 478 -18.26 -22.98 9.01
N GLU A 479 -17.21 -23.33 8.25
CA GLU A 479 -17.25 -24.49 7.36
C GLU A 479 -17.41 -25.79 8.18
N PRO A 480 -17.94 -26.87 7.58
CA PRO A 480 -18.19 -28.11 8.31
C PRO A 480 -16.95 -28.74 8.96
N ASP A 481 -15.74 -28.40 8.50
CA ASP A 481 -14.47 -28.87 9.08
C ASP A 481 -14.06 -28.13 10.36
N LEU A 482 -14.38 -26.83 10.47
CA LEU A 482 -14.23 -26.00 11.66
C LEU A 482 -15.37 -26.24 12.65
N GLU A 483 -16.62 -26.31 12.18
CA GLU A 483 -17.82 -26.39 13.01
C GLU A 483 -17.75 -27.53 14.04
N ARG A 484 -17.27 -28.70 13.61
CA ARG A 484 -17.04 -29.90 14.46
C ARG A 484 -15.99 -29.73 15.55
N VAL A 485 -15.16 -28.67 15.51
CA VAL A 485 -14.01 -28.45 16.41
C VAL A 485 -13.88 -27.01 16.90
N LYS A 486 -14.88 -26.14 16.68
CA LYS A 486 -14.80 -24.67 16.89
C LYS A 486 -14.39 -24.25 18.31
N GLY A 487 -14.70 -25.06 19.33
CA GLY A 487 -14.25 -24.84 20.70
C GLY A 487 -12.72 -24.94 20.91
N ALA A 488 -11.99 -25.60 20.01
CA ALA A 488 -10.52 -25.68 20.02
C ALA A 488 -9.84 -24.70 19.05
N TYR A 489 -10.59 -24.12 18.11
CA TYR A 489 -10.09 -23.24 17.04
C TYR A 489 -10.92 -21.94 16.99
N PRO A 490 -10.67 -21.00 17.91
CA PRO A 490 -11.49 -19.80 18.05
C PRO A 490 -11.35 -18.87 16.84
N THR A 491 -12.48 -18.32 16.38
CA THR A 491 -12.54 -17.34 15.29
C THR A 491 -12.85 -15.94 15.83
N TYR A 492 -12.10 -14.95 15.36
CA TYR A 492 -12.23 -13.54 15.75
C TYR A 492 -12.60 -12.67 14.53
N LEU A 493 -13.36 -11.60 14.78
CA LEU A 493 -13.77 -10.59 13.80
C LEU A 493 -12.57 -9.86 13.15
N GLY A 494 -11.45 -9.75 13.87
CA GLY A 494 -10.19 -9.28 13.32
C GLY A 494 -9.10 -8.97 14.35
N ARG A 495 -7.95 -8.51 13.85
CA ARG A 495 -6.79 -8.03 14.63
C ARG A 495 -6.10 -6.82 13.96
N PRO A 496 -5.51 -5.88 14.74
CA PRO A 496 -5.03 -4.61 14.21
C PRO A 496 -3.61 -4.71 13.64
N TRP A 497 -3.48 -4.96 12.34
CA TRP A 497 -2.18 -5.05 11.66
C TRP A 497 -1.37 -3.74 11.76
N LYS A 498 -2.01 -2.56 11.75
CA LYS A 498 -1.37 -1.26 12.03
C LYS A 498 -2.17 -0.42 13.04
N MET A 499 -1.53 0.66 13.50
CA MET A 499 -1.96 1.54 14.59
C MET A 499 -3.41 2.05 14.51
N TYR A 500 -3.89 2.44 13.32
CA TYR A 500 -5.22 3.05 13.16
C TYR A 500 -6.24 2.13 12.50
N SER A 501 -6.03 0.80 12.61
CA SER A 501 -6.83 -0.26 12.00
C SER A 501 -8.33 -0.01 12.14
N ARG A 502 -9.07 -0.02 11.03
CA ARG A 502 -10.48 0.39 10.98
C ARG A 502 -11.37 -0.67 10.33
N THR A 503 -12.16 -1.38 11.15
CA THR A 503 -13.13 -2.39 10.71
C THR A 503 -14.48 -2.20 11.39
N VAL A 504 -15.58 -2.34 10.63
CA VAL A 504 -16.94 -2.34 11.16
C VAL A 504 -17.70 -3.57 10.68
N TYR A 505 -18.43 -4.20 11.61
CA TYR A 505 -19.46 -5.19 11.30
C TYR A 505 -20.83 -4.60 11.61
N MET A 506 -21.70 -4.55 10.62
CA MET A 506 -23.05 -4.00 10.79
C MET A 506 -24.14 -4.83 10.11
N LEU A 507 -25.30 -4.91 10.77
CA LEU A 507 -26.51 -5.61 10.32
C LEU A 507 -26.28 -7.08 9.91
N SER A 508 -25.22 -7.71 10.41
CA SER A 508 -24.73 -9.02 9.92
C SER A 508 -25.11 -10.17 10.87
N ASP A 509 -25.36 -11.35 10.28
CA ASP A 509 -25.62 -12.61 10.98
C ASP A 509 -24.29 -13.25 11.42
N MET A 510 -24.13 -13.53 12.71
CA MET A 510 -22.91 -14.05 13.31
C MET A 510 -23.13 -15.44 13.91
N GLY A 511 -22.52 -16.46 13.30
CA GLY A 511 -22.47 -17.81 13.87
C GLY A 511 -21.74 -17.89 15.22
N ASP A 512 -22.03 -18.93 15.99
CA ASP A 512 -21.54 -19.14 17.36
C ASP A 512 -20.05 -19.54 17.46
N HIS A 513 -19.42 -19.85 16.33
CA HIS A 513 -17.96 -19.99 16.20
C HIS A 513 -17.18 -18.68 16.41
N ILE A 514 -17.87 -17.52 16.38
CA ILE A 514 -17.28 -16.22 16.71
C ILE A 514 -17.05 -16.13 18.22
N HIS A 515 -15.78 -16.04 18.60
CA HIS A 515 -15.34 -16.07 19.99
C HIS A 515 -15.91 -14.86 20.78
N PRO A 516 -16.42 -15.03 22.02
CA PRO A 516 -17.18 -13.98 22.73
C PRO A 516 -16.46 -12.62 22.89
N ARG A 517 -15.11 -12.62 22.95
CA ARG A 517 -14.27 -11.41 22.93
C ARG A 517 -14.43 -10.54 21.66
N GLY A 518 -14.90 -11.11 20.56
CA GLY A 518 -14.99 -10.49 19.23
C GLY A 518 -13.64 -10.34 18.55
N TRP A 519 -12.70 -9.67 19.19
CA TRP A 519 -11.45 -9.19 18.57
C TRP A 519 -10.20 -9.74 19.25
N LEU A 520 -9.09 -9.81 18.51
CA LEU A 520 -7.82 -10.37 18.94
C LEU A 520 -6.68 -9.33 18.87
N GLU A 521 -5.86 -9.26 19.92
CA GLU A 521 -4.68 -8.40 19.95
C GLU A 521 -3.68 -8.78 18.84
N TRP A 522 -3.03 -7.78 18.22
CA TRP A 522 -1.93 -8.04 17.28
C TRP A 522 -0.64 -8.39 18.02
N ASN A 523 -0.19 -7.50 18.91
CA ASN A 523 0.90 -7.74 19.84
C ASN A 523 0.70 -6.89 21.11
N ALA A 524 0.59 -7.54 22.27
CA ALA A 524 0.37 -6.91 23.57
C ALA A 524 -0.69 -5.78 23.54
N THR A 525 -0.27 -4.51 23.75
CA THR A 525 -1.15 -3.33 23.77
C THR A 525 -1.10 -2.49 22.49
N PHE A 526 -0.47 -2.97 21.42
CA PHE A 526 -0.36 -2.25 20.15
C PHE A 526 -1.74 -1.92 19.55
N ALA A 527 -1.89 -0.68 19.07
CA ALA A 527 -3.09 -0.13 18.40
C ALA A 527 -4.39 -0.09 19.23
N LEU A 528 -4.44 -0.64 20.44
CA LEU A 528 -5.72 -0.84 21.17
C LEU A 528 -6.44 0.46 21.57
N ASP A 529 -5.70 1.56 21.64
CA ASP A 529 -6.15 2.92 21.94
C ASP A 529 -6.52 3.75 20.69
N THR A 530 -5.97 3.37 19.53
CA THR A 530 -5.92 4.17 18.29
C THR A 530 -6.67 3.54 17.11
N LEU A 531 -6.97 2.25 17.18
CA LEU A 531 -7.85 1.53 16.25
C LEU A 531 -9.31 2.00 16.36
N TYR A 532 -10.11 1.64 15.35
CA TYR A 532 -11.56 1.78 15.38
C TYR A 532 -12.20 0.43 15.02
N TYR A 533 -12.73 -0.28 16.01
CA TYR A 533 -13.51 -1.52 15.80
C TYR A 533 -14.95 -1.34 16.26
N GLY A 534 -15.87 -1.38 15.30
CA GLY A 534 -17.29 -1.10 15.50
C GLY A 534 -18.20 -2.30 15.27
N GLU A 535 -19.19 -2.47 16.13
CA GLU A 535 -20.31 -3.39 15.92
C GLU A 535 -21.65 -2.64 15.99
N TYR A 536 -22.52 -2.80 14.98
CA TYR A 536 -23.82 -2.14 14.89
C TYR A 536 -24.94 -3.12 14.49
N MET A 537 -25.90 -3.35 15.38
CA MET A 537 -27.12 -4.15 15.10
C MET A 537 -26.86 -5.53 14.46
N ASN A 538 -25.74 -6.18 14.80
CA ASN A 538 -25.46 -7.56 14.39
C ASN A 538 -26.33 -8.55 15.19
N PHE A 539 -26.71 -9.66 14.55
CA PHE A 539 -27.57 -10.69 15.13
C PHE A 539 -26.94 -12.08 14.96
N GLY A 540 -27.67 -13.13 15.33
CA GLY A 540 -27.11 -14.48 15.43
C GLY A 540 -26.33 -14.70 16.75
N PRO A 541 -26.06 -15.95 17.13
CA PRO A 541 -25.51 -16.28 18.46
C PRO A 541 -24.14 -15.65 18.76
N GLY A 542 -23.31 -15.43 17.74
CA GLY A 542 -21.98 -14.80 17.86
C GLY A 542 -21.99 -13.29 18.11
N SER A 543 -23.13 -12.60 17.94
CA SER A 543 -23.21 -11.13 18.13
C SER A 543 -23.27 -10.69 19.60
N THR A 544 -23.26 -11.63 20.55
CA THR A 544 -23.39 -11.35 21.99
C THR A 544 -22.27 -10.44 22.52
N LEU A 545 -22.63 -9.19 22.84
CA LEU A 545 -21.67 -8.13 23.16
C LEU A 545 -21.08 -8.20 24.59
N GLY A 546 -21.70 -8.98 25.50
CA GLY A 546 -21.42 -8.93 26.94
C GLY A 546 -20.01 -9.36 27.39
N GLN A 547 -19.24 -10.02 26.53
CA GLN A 547 -17.86 -10.46 26.81
C GLN A 547 -16.81 -9.84 25.86
N ARG A 548 -17.20 -8.83 25.07
CA ARG A 548 -16.32 -8.16 24.12
C ARG A 548 -15.15 -7.47 24.83
N VAL A 549 -14.06 -7.27 24.08
CA VAL A 549 -12.84 -6.58 24.57
C VAL A 549 -13.14 -5.17 25.09
N LYS A 550 -12.37 -4.73 26.10
CA LYS A 550 -12.53 -3.41 26.75
C LYS A 550 -11.47 -2.39 26.27
N TRP A 551 -11.03 -2.49 25.02
CA TRP A 551 -10.04 -1.60 24.43
C TRP A 551 -10.66 -0.22 24.11
N PRO A 552 -9.97 0.91 24.28
CA PRO A 552 -10.54 2.23 23.97
C PRO A 552 -10.96 2.41 22.51
N GLY A 553 -10.29 1.74 21.56
CA GLY A 553 -10.65 1.76 20.14
C GLY A 553 -11.88 0.90 19.78
N TYR A 554 -12.30 -0.03 20.66
CA TYR A 554 -13.49 -0.85 20.44
C TYR A 554 -14.76 -0.12 20.89
N ARG A 555 -15.83 -0.19 20.08
CA ARG A 555 -17.14 0.39 20.40
C ARG A 555 -18.31 -0.43 19.88
N VAL A 556 -19.35 -0.48 20.71
CA VAL A 556 -20.72 -0.79 20.27
C VAL A 556 -21.29 0.51 19.71
N ILE A 557 -21.49 0.59 18.40
CA ILE A 557 -22.04 1.78 17.74
C ILE A 557 -23.52 1.90 18.12
N LYS A 558 -23.97 3.12 18.45
CA LYS A 558 -25.33 3.38 18.93
C LYS A 558 -26.13 4.39 18.11
N SER A 559 -25.49 5.23 17.31
CA SER A 559 -26.19 6.15 16.40
C SER A 559 -26.22 5.60 14.98
N THR A 560 -27.33 5.83 14.29
CA THR A 560 -27.46 5.64 12.84
C THR A 560 -26.49 6.51 12.05
N GLU A 561 -26.06 7.64 12.62
CA GLU A 561 -25.07 8.57 12.06
C GLU A 561 -23.64 7.97 12.06
N GLU A 562 -23.17 7.43 13.19
CA GLU A 562 -21.84 6.81 13.28
C GLU A 562 -21.77 5.52 12.44
N ALA A 563 -22.85 4.73 12.39
CA ALA A 563 -22.95 3.58 11.48
C ALA A 563 -23.11 4.00 10.00
N GLY A 564 -23.78 5.12 9.73
CA GLY A 564 -24.00 5.68 8.40
C GLY A 564 -22.70 5.92 7.64
N ARG A 565 -21.67 6.40 8.34
CA ARG A 565 -20.32 6.69 7.80
C ARG A 565 -19.60 5.46 7.22
N PHE A 566 -20.09 4.25 7.48
CA PHE A 566 -19.56 2.98 6.95
C PHE A 566 -20.45 2.35 5.85
N THR A 567 -21.53 3.03 5.45
CA THR A 567 -22.44 2.58 4.37
C THR A 567 -21.86 2.82 2.99
N VAL A 568 -22.45 2.19 1.97
CA VAL A 568 -22.01 2.32 0.58
C VAL A 568 -22.03 3.77 0.09
N ALA A 569 -23.06 4.54 0.46
CA ALA A 569 -23.23 5.93 0.03
C ALA A 569 -22.13 6.87 0.56
N GLN A 570 -21.73 6.74 1.83
CA GLN A 570 -20.76 7.63 2.47
C GLN A 570 -19.32 7.10 2.40
N PHE A 571 -19.10 5.83 2.75
CA PHE A 571 -17.74 5.29 2.93
C PHE A 571 -16.93 5.19 1.63
N ILE A 572 -17.60 4.80 0.53
CA ILE A 572 -16.98 4.61 -0.79
C ILE A 572 -17.60 5.50 -1.88
N SER A 573 -18.39 6.50 -1.50
CA SER A 573 -19.16 7.36 -2.43
C SER A 573 -20.03 6.58 -3.43
N GLY A 574 -20.45 5.36 -3.09
CA GLY A 574 -20.93 4.34 -4.04
C GLY A 574 -22.09 4.79 -4.94
N SER A 575 -22.92 5.71 -4.45
CA SER A 575 -24.02 6.31 -5.21
C SER A 575 -23.60 7.04 -6.49
N SER A 576 -22.34 7.49 -6.63
CA SER A 576 -21.86 8.17 -7.84
C SER A 576 -21.38 7.24 -8.95
N TRP A 577 -20.98 6.00 -8.62
CA TRP A 577 -20.29 5.09 -9.56
C TRP A 577 -20.85 3.67 -9.64
N LEU A 578 -21.46 3.13 -8.57
CA LEU A 578 -22.10 1.81 -8.62
C LEU A 578 -23.33 1.74 -9.56
N PRO A 579 -24.19 2.78 -9.69
CA PRO A 579 -25.29 2.75 -10.67
C PRO A 579 -24.84 2.61 -12.13
N SER A 580 -23.58 2.98 -12.44
CA SER A 580 -22.95 2.76 -13.74
C SER A 580 -22.63 1.29 -14.03
N THR A 581 -22.46 0.50 -12.97
CA THR A 581 -22.09 -0.91 -13.07
C THR A 581 -23.30 -1.78 -13.38
N GLY A 582 -24.46 -1.50 -12.79
CA GLY A 582 -25.64 -2.36 -12.83
C GLY A 582 -25.74 -3.36 -11.66
N VAL A 583 -24.80 -3.37 -10.70
CA VAL A 583 -24.92 -4.21 -9.50
C VAL A 583 -25.92 -3.58 -8.53
N ALA A 584 -26.85 -4.38 -8.02
CA ALA A 584 -27.75 -3.96 -6.94
C ALA A 584 -26.99 -3.78 -5.61
N PHE A 585 -27.21 -2.66 -4.93
CA PHE A 585 -26.59 -2.34 -3.64
C PHE A 585 -27.56 -1.62 -2.72
N VAL A 586 -27.47 -1.86 -1.41
CA VAL A 586 -28.14 -1.04 -0.39
C VAL A 586 -27.21 0.15 -0.07
N SER A 587 -27.71 1.37 -0.28
CA SER A 587 -26.90 2.59 -0.20
C SER A 587 -26.61 3.03 1.24
N GLY A 588 -27.63 3.01 2.11
CA GLY A 588 -27.57 3.38 3.53
C GLY A 588 -27.70 2.18 4.47
N LEU A 589 -28.19 2.41 5.70
CA LEU A 589 -28.46 1.36 6.72
C LEU A 589 -29.83 0.69 6.56
N SER A 590 -30.67 1.18 5.65
CA SER A 590 -31.98 0.64 5.30
C SER A 590 -32.15 0.67 3.78
N SER A 591 -32.94 -0.27 3.26
CA SER A 591 -33.41 -0.32 1.88
C SER A 591 -34.38 0.82 1.55
#